data_AF-A0A7Y0XBA4-F1
#
_entry.id   AF-A0A7Y0XBA4-F1
#
_cell.length_a   1.000
_cell.length_b   1.000
_cell.length_c   1.000
_cell.angle_alpha   90.00
_cell.angle_beta   90.00
_cell.angle_gamma   90.00
#
_symmetry.space_group_name_H-M   'P 1'
#
loop_
_entity.id
_entity.type
_entity.pdbx_description
1 polymer ?
#
loop_
_entity_poly.entity_id
_entity_poly.type
_entity_poly.pdbx_seq_one_letter_code
_entity_poly.pdbx_strand_id
1 'polypeptide(L)'
;VMTRSMDNDVFFQVSLLTTVGLATKNAILIVEFAKDYYEKGAGLIEATLHAVRVRLRPIIMTSLAFGLGVVPLAISSGVGSAGQNA
;
A
#
# COMPACT_ATOMS: atom_id res chain seq x y z
N VAL A 1 -14.92 -9.36 8.41
CA VAL A 1 -15.62 -8.20 9.01
C VAL A 1 -15.27 -6.97 8.19
N MET A 2 -16.09 -6.71 7.17
CA MET A 2 -16.15 -5.49 6.38
C MET A 2 -17.19 -4.62 7.08
N THR A 3 -16.78 -3.51 7.70
CA THR A 3 -17.68 -2.64 8.48
C THR A 3 -18.62 -1.78 7.63
N ARG A 4 -18.49 -1.84 6.30
CA ARG A 4 -19.40 -1.26 5.30
C ARG A 4 -19.86 -2.43 4.42
N SER A 5 -21.15 -2.74 4.38
CA SER A 5 -21.71 -3.76 3.49
C SER A 5 -21.59 -3.28 2.04
N MET A 6 -20.43 -3.47 1.44
CA MET A 6 -20.15 -3.16 0.03
C MET A 6 -20.07 -4.47 -0.75
N ASP A 7 -20.70 -4.49 -1.92
CA ASP A 7 -20.65 -5.63 -2.82
C ASP A 7 -19.25 -5.80 -3.42
N ASN A 8 -18.88 -7.03 -3.77
CA ASN A 8 -17.61 -7.34 -4.42
C ASN A 8 -17.70 -7.05 -5.93
N ASP A 9 -17.87 -5.77 -6.27
CA ASP A 9 -17.96 -5.27 -7.64
C ASP A 9 -16.57 -5.13 -8.31
N VAL A 10 -16.56 -4.73 -9.59
CA VAL A 10 -15.32 -4.55 -10.36
C VAL A 10 -14.44 -3.45 -9.76
N PHE A 11 -15.03 -2.40 -9.17
CA PHE A 11 -14.27 -1.31 -8.56
C PHE A 11 -13.55 -1.77 -7.29
N PHE A 12 -14.18 -2.61 -6.47
CA PHE A 12 -13.58 -3.24 -5.31
C PHE A 12 -12.42 -4.15 -5.72
N GLN A 13 -12.58 -4.95 -6.78
CA GLN A 13 -11.50 -5.83 -7.27
C GLN A 13 -10.30 -5.03 -7.79
N VAL A 14 -10.53 -3.98 -8.58
CA VAL A 14 -9.44 -3.12 -9.10
C VAL A 14 -8.72 -2.37 -7.98
N SER A 15 -9.46 -1.86 -6.99
CA SER A 15 -8.86 -1.17 -5.84
C SER A 15 -8.08 -2.12 -4.93
N LEU A 16 -8.57 -3.35 -4.75
CA LEU A 16 -7.84 -4.41 -4.04
C LEU A 16 -6.54 -4.75 -4.76
N LEU A 17 -6.58 -4.96 -6.09
CA LEU A 17 -5.39 -5.24 -6.89
C LEU A 17 -4.36 -4.11 -6.79
N THR A 18 -4.82 -2.86 -6.85
CA THR A 18 -3.97 -1.67 -6.71
C THR A 18 -3.31 -1.62 -5.32
N THR A 19 -4.06 -1.93 -4.27
CA THR A 19 -3.56 -1.96 -2.88
C THR A 19 -2.51 -3.05 -2.69
N VAL A 20 -2.77 -4.25 -3.24
CA VAL A 20 -1.82 -5.37 -3.23
C VAL A 20 -0.55 -5.00 -4.00
N GLY A 21 -0.67 -4.33 -5.14
CA GLY A 21 0.48 -3.86 -5.93
C GLY A 21 1.34 -2.86 -5.15
N LEU A 22 0.72 -1.89 -4.48
CA LEU A 22 1.42 -0.91 -3.64
C LEU A 22 2.16 -1.60 -2.47
N ALA A 23 1.48 -2.52 -1.78
CA ALA A 23 2.07 -3.29 -0.67
C ALA A 23 3.24 -4.14 -1.15
N THR A 24 3.07 -4.85 -2.28
CA THR A 24 4.09 -5.72 -2.88
C THR A 24 5.33 -4.93 -3.27
N LYS A 25 5.17 -3.77 -3.94
CA LYS A 25 6.30 -2.90 -4.29
C LYS A 25 7.09 -2.45 -3.06
N ASN A 26 6.38 -2.08 -1.99
CA ASN A 26 7.01 -1.64 -0.75
C ASN A 26 7.75 -2.79 -0.05
N ALA A 27 7.19 -4.00 -0.05
CA ALA A 27 7.81 -5.19 0.51
C ALA A 27 9.07 -5.61 -0.28
N ILE A 28 8.97 -5.67 -1.61
CA ILE A 28 10.10 -6.00 -2.49
C ILE A 28 11.27 -5.07 -2.22
N LEU A 29 11.02 -3.75 -2.16
CA LEU A 29 12.10 -2.78 -1.92
C LEU A 29 12.76 -2.97 -0.55
N ILE A 30 12.02 -3.26 0.52
CA ILE A 30 12.62 -3.54 1.83
C ILE A 30 13.52 -4.78 1.76
N VAL A 31 13.02 -5.86 1.15
CA VAL A 31 13.76 -7.13 1.04
C VAL A 31 15.00 -6.96 0.15
N GLU A 32 14.89 -6.23 -0.94
CA GLU A 32 15.99 -5.93 -1.87
C GLU A 32 17.10 -5.15 -1.14
N PHE A 33 16.77 -4.06 -0.44
CA PHE A 33 17.76 -3.34 0.37
C PHE A 33 18.35 -4.22 1.48
N ALA A 34 17.54 -5.00 2.19
CA ALA A 34 18.06 -5.86 3.25
C ALA A 34 19.04 -6.92 2.68
N LYS A 35 18.71 -7.50 1.53
CA LYS A 35 19.57 -8.45 0.82
C LYS A 35 20.88 -7.79 0.37
N ASP A 36 20.82 -6.61 -0.23
CA ASP A 36 22.02 -5.88 -0.66
C ASP A 36 22.99 -5.58 0.49
N TYR A 37 22.48 -5.21 1.67
CA TYR A 37 23.31 -4.97 2.85
C TYR A 37 23.84 -6.28 3.45
N TYR A 38 23.04 -7.35 3.43
CA TYR A 38 23.47 -8.68 3.87
C TYR A 38 24.59 -9.25 2.98
N GLU A 39 24.47 -9.12 1.66
CA GLU A 39 25.49 -9.56 0.70
C GLU A 39 26.81 -8.77 0.81
N LYS A 40 26.75 -7.54 1.34
CA LYS A 40 27.94 -6.73 1.70
C LYS A 40 28.59 -7.15 3.02
N GLY A 41 28.08 -8.19 3.68
CA GLY A 41 28.63 -8.77 4.91
C GLY A 41 28.00 -8.27 6.21
N ALA A 42 26.92 -7.48 6.16
CA ALA A 42 26.21 -7.07 7.38
C ALA A 42 25.43 -8.25 7.99
N GLY A 43 25.23 -8.22 9.30
CA GLY A 43 24.37 -9.21 9.97
C GLY A 43 22.91 -9.11 9.51
N LEU A 44 22.19 -10.23 9.47
CA LEU A 44 20.79 -10.28 8.97
C LEU A 44 19.87 -9.25 9.65
N ILE A 45 19.96 -9.12 10.98
CA ILE A 45 19.14 -8.19 11.75
C ILE A 45 19.55 -6.74 11.45
N GLU A 46 20.85 -6.48 11.36
CA GLU A 46 21.39 -5.16 11.06
C GLU A 46 20.97 -4.68 9.66
N ALA A 47 21.14 -5.54 8.66
CA ALA A 47 20.74 -5.27 7.28
C ALA A 47 19.23 -4.99 7.18
N THR A 48 18.41 -5.78 7.87
CA THR A 48 16.95 -5.59 7.90
C THR A 48 16.57 -4.27 8.57
N LEU A 49 17.15 -3.94 9.72
CA LEU A 49 16.89 -2.67 10.42
C LEU A 49 17.30 -1.46 9.58
N HIS A 50 18.42 -1.57 8.86
CA HIS A 50 18.87 -0.52 7.95
C HIS A 50 17.89 -0.32 6.80
N ALA A 51 17.51 -1.40 6.12
CA ALA A 51 16.56 -1.36 5.01
C ALA A 51 15.22 -0.75 5.43
N VAL A 52 14.65 -1.18 6.56
CA VAL A 52 13.38 -0.64 7.07
C VAL A 52 13.50 0.85 7.37
N ARG A 53 14.60 1.32 7.98
CA ARG A 53 14.80 2.75 8.26
C ARG A 53 14.83 3.61 7.00
N VAL A 54 15.53 3.17 5.96
CA VAL A 54 15.63 3.91 4.69
C VAL A 54 14.26 3.97 3.99
N ARG A 55 13.44 2.92 4.12
CA ARG A 55 12.14 2.81 3.45
C ARG A 55 10.98 3.43 4.23
N LEU A 56 11.13 3.71 5.53
CA LEU A 56 10.07 4.23 6.38
C LEU A 56 9.48 5.56 5.87
N ARG A 57 10.33 6.54 5.55
CA ARG A 57 9.86 7.86 5.06
C ARG A 57 9.12 7.74 3.71
N PRO A 58 9.66 7.03 2.70
CA PRO A 58 8.94 6.78 1.45
C PRO A 58 7.59 6.05 1.62
N ILE A 59 7.53 5.03 2.47
CA ILE A 59 6.30 4.25 2.69
C ILE A 59 5.24 5.14 3.33
N ILE A 60 5.58 5.88 4.38
CA ILE A 60 4.65 6.82 5.03
C ILE A 60 4.14 7.87 4.03
N MET A 61 5.03 8.47 3.24
CA MET A 61 4.64 9.48 2.25
C MET A 61 3.59 8.94 1.26
N THR A 62 3.85 7.77 0.67
CA THR A 62 2.95 7.19 -0.33
C THR A 62 1.64 6.71 0.27
N SER A 63 1.67 6.06 1.43
CA SER A 63 0.46 5.59 2.11
C SER A 63 -0.43 6.75 2.56
N LEU A 64 0.15 7.84 3.08
CA LEU A 64 -0.61 9.03 3.45
C LEU A 64 -1.17 9.75 2.23
N ALA A 65 -0.38 9.96 1.19
CA ALA A 65 -0.84 10.62 -0.04
C ALA A 65 -1.99 9.82 -0.71
N PHE A 66 -1.84 8.50 -0.80
CA PHE A 66 -2.88 7.62 -1.35
C PHE A 66 -4.13 7.63 -0.46
N GLY A 67 -3.96 7.43 0.86
CA GLY A 67 -5.06 7.43 1.82
C GLY A 67 -5.86 8.72 1.79
N LEU A 68 -5.20 9.87 1.87
CA LEU A 68 -5.86 11.18 1.78
C LEU A 68 -6.45 11.45 0.40
N GLY A 69 -5.82 10.94 -0.67
CA GLY A 69 -6.33 11.07 -2.04
C GLY A 69 -7.63 10.30 -2.27
N VAL A 70 -7.85 9.17 -1.59
CA VAL A 70 -9.08 8.37 -1.73
C VAL A 70 -10.19 8.78 -0.75
N VAL A 71 -9.88 9.56 0.30
CA VAL A 71 -10.87 10.04 1.28
C VAL A 71 -12.05 10.79 0.64
N PRO A 72 -11.85 11.74 -0.29
CA PRO A 72 -12.96 12.42 -0.96
C PRO A 72 -13.86 11.46 -1.73
N LEU A 73 -13.29 10.45 -2.40
CA LEU A 73 -14.04 9.42 -3.11
C LEU A 73 -14.83 8.52 -2.14
N ALA A 74 -14.28 8.23 -0.96
CA ALA A 74 -14.91 7.36 0.03
C ALA A 74 -16.14 8.00 0.72
N ILE A 75 -16.16 9.33 0.80
CA ILE A 75 -17.23 10.13 1.45
C ILE A 75 -18.22 10.70 0.42
N SER A 76 -17.82 10.83 -0.85
CA SER A 76 -18.68 11.34 -1.92
C SER A 76 -19.97 10.52 -2.06
N SER A 77 -21.10 11.22 -2.05
CA SER A 77 -22.45 10.68 -2.25
C SER A 77 -23.13 11.25 -3.51
N GLY A 78 -22.36 11.85 -4.43
CA GLY A 78 -22.85 12.55 -5.63
C GLY A 78 -22.82 11.74 -6.94
N VAL A 79 -23.07 12.44 -8.07
CA VAL A 79 -23.17 11.88 -9.44
C VAL A 79 -21.88 11.14 -9.82
N GLY A 80 -21.97 9.82 -10.02
CA GLY A 80 -20.83 8.89 -10.18
C GLY A 80 -20.88 7.70 -9.21
N SER A 81 -21.59 7.84 -8.09
CA SER A 81 -21.89 6.76 -7.14
C SER A 81 -22.74 5.63 -7.72
N ALA A 82 -23.45 5.87 -8.83
CA ALA A 82 -24.20 4.84 -9.55
C ALA A 82 -23.30 3.79 -10.23
N GLY A 83 -22.02 4.08 -10.49
CA GLY A 83 -21.06 3.07 -10.96
C GLY A 83 -20.48 2.22 -9.83
N GLN A 84 -20.41 2.77 -8.60
CA GLN A 84 -19.90 2.09 -7.39
C GLN A 84 -20.96 1.25 -6.64
N ASN A 85 -22.22 1.30 -7.09
CA ASN A 85 -23.36 0.60 -6.50
C ASN A 85 -24.11 -0.26 -7.53
N ALA A 86 -23.53 -0.53 -8.71
CA ALA A 86 -24.13 -1.30 -9.80
C ALA A 86 -23.35 -2.58 -10.09
#